data_AF-B1J6N6-F1
#
_entry.id   AF-B1J6N6-F1
#
_cell.length_a   1.000
_cell.length_b   1.000
_cell.length_c   1.000
_cell.angle_alpha   90.00
_cell.angle_beta   90.00
_cell.angle_gamma   90.00
#
_symmetry.space_group_name_H-M   'P 1'
#
loop_
_entity.id
_entity.type
_entity.pdbx_description
1 polymer ?
#
loop_
_entity_poly.entity_id
_entity_poly.type
_entity_poly.pdbx_seq_one_letter_code
_entity_poly.pdbx_strand_id
1 'polypeptide(L)'
;MEKPAIITLVAGLFIAVPHAPAAELPGRIEAVEHHTALCHATDTAVDCDVSAVVKTDGKLVFANDKGLPAIGDPAIFTFDFVGGTISGNPEVLKGSVLEKADKYEAMTTTLDGQYIIASTAFNKVGTEQDPSKDALNTLVYWPVNDPNTAKVLAQSTRGGIKSSIMLRKQIGEVIGSPYFQVEGITMAPSEPGREKDTDGQLIVGISKHGNSSATSNPAFLLISAHVKFNDARMELVDGFKSIQNFNLEAQGHPLALTGIEYDRFNKDRLYAVTSFETPSAEGAGNNGIETGGVLWAIPFTAGKPGTPQLVNQKDGSPLMFSNQPGGVEVLGAKQVLVVHDDDRVEVKTSEAGIKRGKNEFAYSKITFP
;
A
#
# COMPACT_ATOMS: atom_id res chain seq x y z
N MET A 1 -21.51 -72.79 -14.56
CA MET A 1 -21.71 -71.59 -15.41
C MET A 1 -21.47 -70.38 -14.52
N GLU A 2 -20.24 -69.87 -14.52
CA GLU A 2 -19.91 -68.60 -13.88
C GLU A 2 -19.11 -67.78 -14.91
N LYS A 3 -19.57 -66.56 -15.19
CA LYS A 3 -18.92 -65.63 -16.12
C LYS A 3 -17.91 -64.78 -15.33
N PRO A 4 -16.66 -64.60 -15.78
CA PRO A 4 -15.76 -63.64 -15.18
C PRO A 4 -16.12 -62.23 -15.67
N ALA A 5 -16.20 -61.28 -14.74
CA ALA A 5 -16.37 -59.86 -15.02
C ALA A 5 -15.02 -59.25 -15.44
N ILE A 6 -14.99 -58.60 -16.60
CA ILE A 6 -13.86 -57.79 -17.04
C ILE A 6 -14.00 -56.40 -16.41
N ILE A 7 -13.07 -56.04 -15.54
CA ILE A 7 -12.94 -54.68 -15.00
C ILE A 7 -12.03 -53.90 -15.95
N THR A 8 -12.60 -52.97 -16.71
CA THR A 8 -11.85 -52.02 -17.53
C THR A 8 -11.39 -50.86 -16.66
N LEU A 9 -10.09 -50.78 -16.40
CA LEU A 9 -9.46 -49.64 -15.72
C LEU A 9 -9.32 -48.49 -16.73
N VAL A 10 -10.14 -47.45 -16.60
CA VAL A 10 -9.99 -46.21 -17.38
C VAL A 10 -8.97 -45.34 -16.65
N ALA A 11 -7.73 -45.31 -17.14
CA ALA A 11 -6.72 -44.37 -16.69
C ALA A 11 -7.09 -42.97 -17.20
N GLY A 12 -7.59 -42.11 -16.30
CA GLY A 12 -7.84 -40.70 -16.58
C GLY A 12 -6.51 -39.97 -16.79
N LEU A 13 -6.23 -39.59 -18.03
CA LEU A 13 -5.09 -38.74 -18.38
C LEU A 13 -5.40 -37.31 -17.91
N PHE A 14 -4.88 -36.90 -16.76
CA PHE A 14 -4.89 -35.49 -16.35
C PHE A 14 -3.93 -34.73 -17.26
N ILE A 15 -4.47 -34.03 -18.26
CA ILE A 15 -3.72 -33.05 -19.03
C ILE A 15 -3.50 -31.85 -18.10
N ALA A 16 -2.33 -31.77 -17.48
CA ALA A 16 -1.87 -30.55 -16.84
C ALA A 16 -1.74 -29.48 -17.92
N VAL A 17 -2.64 -28.52 -17.93
CA VAL A 17 -2.51 -27.33 -18.78
C VAL A 17 -1.23 -26.62 -18.31
N PRO A 18 -0.20 -26.46 -19.17
CA PRO A 18 0.99 -25.74 -18.77
C PRO A 18 0.57 -24.31 -18.45
N HIS A 19 0.82 -23.89 -17.21
CA HIS A 19 0.64 -22.48 -16.84
C HIS A 19 1.58 -21.67 -17.72
N ALA A 20 1.06 -20.62 -18.36
CA ALA A 20 1.91 -19.70 -19.11
C ALA A 20 3.06 -19.24 -18.20
N PRO A 21 4.32 -19.26 -18.66
CA PRO A 21 5.41 -18.68 -17.89
C PRO A 21 5.05 -17.23 -17.54
N ALA A 22 5.31 -16.83 -16.29
CA ALA A 22 5.15 -15.45 -15.86
C ALA A 22 5.89 -14.54 -16.86
N ALA A 23 5.25 -13.47 -17.32
CA ALA A 23 5.91 -12.55 -18.23
C ALA A 23 7.18 -12.00 -17.56
N GLU A 24 8.19 -11.69 -18.38
CA GLU A 24 9.41 -11.08 -17.86
C GLU A 24 9.05 -9.79 -17.11
N LEU A 25 9.51 -9.69 -15.86
CA LEU A 25 9.29 -8.49 -15.06
C LEU A 25 9.91 -7.28 -15.76
N PRO A 26 9.41 -6.06 -15.53
CA PRO A 26 9.99 -4.88 -16.13
C PRO A 26 11.29 -4.62 -15.37
N GLY A 27 12.38 -5.22 -15.86
CA GLY A 27 13.68 -5.12 -15.20
C GLY A 27 14.31 -3.73 -15.35
N ARG A 28 13.81 -2.90 -16.28
CA ARG A 28 14.35 -1.58 -16.61
C ARG A 28 13.27 -0.57 -16.92
N ILE A 29 13.45 0.65 -16.41
CA ILE A 29 12.59 1.80 -16.73
C ILE A 29 13.05 2.47 -18.03
N GLU A 30 12.10 3.10 -18.72
CA GLU A 30 12.38 4.02 -19.80
C GLU A 30 12.74 5.42 -19.27
N ALA A 31 11.99 5.90 -18.29
CA ALA A 31 12.16 7.23 -17.72
C ALA A 31 11.63 7.32 -16.29
N VAL A 32 12.19 8.25 -15.52
CA VAL A 32 11.65 8.72 -14.25
C VAL A 32 11.56 10.24 -14.31
N GLU A 33 10.41 10.79 -13.91
CA GLU A 33 10.18 12.22 -13.82
C GLU A 33 9.76 12.56 -12.39
N HIS A 34 10.44 13.53 -11.77
CA HIS A 34 10.09 14.02 -10.43
C HIS A 34 9.31 15.32 -10.52
N HIS A 35 8.27 15.41 -9.70
CA HIS A 35 7.32 16.52 -9.70
C HIS A 35 6.93 16.89 -8.28
N THR A 36 6.34 18.07 -8.13
CA THR A 36 5.66 18.48 -6.91
C THR A 36 4.22 18.86 -7.24
N ALA A 37 3.35 18.76 -6.23
CA ALA A 37 1.98 19.27 -6.29
C ALA A 37 1.59 19.80 -4.91
N LEU A 38 0.71 20.79 -4.86
CA LEU A 38 0.15 21.28 -3.61
C LEU A 38 -0.71 20.19 -2.96
N CYS A 39 -0.68 20.01 -1.64
CA CYS A 39 -1.76 19.25 -0.97
C CYS A 39 -2.79 20.18 -0.31
N HIS A 40 -2.46 21.46 -0.17
CA HIS A 40 -3.29 22.47 0.46
C HIS A 40 -3.05 23.86 -0.14
N ALA A 41 -4.02 24.77 0.00
CA ALA A 41 -3.85 26.17 -0.36
C ALA A 41 -2.67 26.84 0.37
N THR A 42 -2.05 27.84 -0.25
CA THR A 42 -0.79 28.46 0.18
C THR A 42 -0.91 29.41 1.38
N ASP A 43 -2.12 29.64 1.89
CA ASP A 43 -2.39 30.58 2.99
C ASP A 43 -2.13 29.99 4.38
N THR A 44 -2.08 28.67 4.49
CA THR A 44 -1.83 27.93 5.73
C THR A 44 -0.65 27.00 5.55
N ALA A 45 0.33 27.02 6.46
CA ALA A 45 1.45 26.07 6.40
C ALA A 45 0.99 24.67 6.80
N VAL A 46 1.17 23.69 5.92
CA VAL A 46 0.76 22.29 6.08
C VAL A 46 1.89 21.37 5.65
N ASP A 47 2.12 20.33 6.45
CA ASP A 47 3.01 19.23 6.10
C ASP A 47 2.25 18.23 5.20
N CYS A 48 2.61 18.24 3.92
CA CYS A 48 2.05 17.34 2.90
C CYS A 48 2.88 16.06 2.81
N ASP A 49 2.69 15.21 3.81
CA ASP A 49 3.40 13.96 4.00
C ASP A 49 2.53 12.82 3.44
N VAL A 50 2.57 12.71 2.11
CA VAL A 50 1.64 11.86 1.35
C VAL A 50 2.14 10.41 1.37
N SER A 51 1.39 9.56 2.07
CA SER A 51 1.73 8.18 2.34
C SER A 51 1.06 7.19 1.37
N ALA A 52 -0.06 7.54 0.75
CA ALA A 52 -0.70 6.64 -0.21
C ALA A 52 -1.41 7.38 -1.35
N VAL A 53 -1.60 6.66 -2.45
CA VAL A 53 -2.31 7.15 -3.64
C VAL A 53 -3.05 5.98 -4.30
N VAL A 54 -4.23 6.26 -4.84
CA VAL A 54 -4.94 5.35 -5.74
C VAL A 54 -5.52 6.11 -6.93
N LYS A 55 -5.65 5.43 -8.07
CA LYS A 55 -6.34 5.96 -9.22
C LYS A 55 -7.77 5.43 -9.28
N THR A 56 -8.69 6.35 -9.50
CA THR A 56 -10.11 6.08 -9.79
C THR A 56 -10.51 6.82 -11.06
N ASP A 57 -11.73 6.64 -11.55
CA ASP A 57 -12.19 7.18 -12.85
C ASP A 57 -11.89 8.68 -13.03
N GLY A 58 -10.79 8.97 -13.73
CA GLY A 58 -10.33 10.32 -14.03
C GLY A 58 -9.69 11.09 -12.86
N LYS A 59 -9.53 10.48 -11.69
CA LYS A 59 -9.00 11.14 -10.49
C LYS A 59 -7.91 10.33 -9.80
N LEU A 60 -7.04 11.03 -9.08
CA LEU A 60 -6.16 10.44 -8.09
C LEU A 60 -6.68 10.82 -6.70
N VAL A 61 -6.71 9.85 -5.79
CA VAL A 61 -7.07 10.02 -4.38
C VAL A 61 -5.82 9.76 -3.56
N PHE A 62 -5.49 10.67 -2.65
CA PHE A 62 -4.27 10.66 -1.86
C PHE A 62 -4.59 10.58 -0.38
N ALA A 63 -3.75 9.89 0.39
CA ALA A 63 -3.74 9.91 1.84
C ALA A 63 -2.53 10.69 2.36
N ASN A 64 -2.73 11.42 3.46
CA ASN A 64 -1.68 12.11 4.19
C ASN A 64 -1.43 11.40 5.53
N ASP A 65 -0.17 11.27 5.94
CA ASP A 65 0.18 10.72 7.26
C ASP A 65 -0.04 11.73 8.41
N LYS A 66 -0.41 12.97 8.08
CA LYS A 66 -0.71 14.01 9.05
C LYS A 66 -2.08 14.62 8.77
N GLY A 67 -2.72 15.09 9.83
CA GLY A 67 -3.97 15.82 9.71
C GLY A 67 -3.76 17.10 8.90
N LEU A 68 -4.71 17.40 8.03
CA LEU A 68 -4.77 18.70 7.35
C LEU A 68 -5.24 19.78 8.36
N PRO A 69 -4.85 21.04 8.19
CA PRO A 69 -4.86 22.05 9.26
C PRO A 69 -6.25 22.48 9.73
N ALA A 70 -7.31 22.28 8.94
CA ALA A 70 -8.66 22.57 9.42
C ALA A 70 -9.15 21.40 10.28
N ILE A 71 -9.62 21.72 11.49
CA ILE A 71 -10.22 20.73 12.40
C ILE A 71 -11.37 20.02 11.68
N GLY A 72 -11.25 18.70 11.50
CA GLY A 72 -12.25 17.87 10.83
C GLY A 72 -12.04 17.69 9.33
N ASP A 73 -10.98 18.25 8.74
CA ASP A 73 -10.60 17.88 7.37
C ASP A 73 -9.96 16.48 7.40
N PRO A 74 -10.49 15.51 6.64
CA PRO A 74 -9.91 14.19 6.54
C PRO A 74 -8.52 14.28 5.93
N ALA A 75 -7.62 13.40 6.34
CA ALA A 75 -6.29 13.23 5.76
C ALA A 75 -6.35 12.58 4.36
N ILE A 76 -7.38 12.89 3.57
CA ILE A 76 -7.64 12.38 2.23
C ILE A 76 -8.07 13.54 1.33
N PHE A 77 -7.41 13.68 0.19
CA PHE A 77 -7.72 14.68 -0.82
C PHE A 77 -7.59 14.09 -2.23
N THR A 78 -8.14 14.80 -3.22
CA THR A 78 -8.20 14.33 -4.60
C THR A 78 -7.69 15.36 -5.59
N PHE A 79 -7.25 14.86 -6.74
CA PHE A 79 -6.89 15.65 -7.91
C PHE A 79 -7.55 15.07 -9.16
N ASP A 80 -7.81 15.94 -10.14
CA ASP A 80 -8.08 15.47 -11.49
C ASP A 80 -6.80 14.91 -12.12
N PHE A 81 -6.95 13.83 -12.88
CA PHE A 81 -5.85 13.16 -13.56
C PHE A 81 -6.11 13.12 -15.06
N VAL A 82 -5.62 14.16 -15.75
CA VAL A 82 -5.88 14.41 -17.16
C VAL A 82 -4.57 14.32 -17.94
N GLY A 83 -4.57 13.56 -19.03
CA GLY A 83 -3.39 13.45 -19.90
C GLY A 83 -2.15 12.83 -19.24
N GLY A 84 -2.34 12.04 -18.16
CA GLY A 84 -1.22 11.43 -17.43
C GLY A 84 -0.55 12.37 -16.41
N THR A 85 -1.18 13.50 -16.09
CA THR A 85 -0.66 14.49 -15.14
C THR A 85 -1.71 14.89 -14.11
N ILE A 86 -1.26 15.21 -12.90
CA ILE A 86 -2.08 15.85 -11.87
C ILE A 86 -2.47 17.25 -12.36
N SER A 87 -3.76 17.59 -12.25
CA SER A 87 -4.30 18.88 -12.68
C SER A 87 -5.30 19.43 -11.66
N GLY A 88 -5.47 20.76 -11.68
CA GLY A 88 -6.39 21.46 -10.79
C GLY A 88 -5.84 21.71 -9.38
N ASN A 89 -6.75 22.01 -8.45
CA ASN A 89 -6.46 22.23 -7.03
C ASN A 89 -6.87 20.99 -6.22
N PRO A 90 -6.24 20.73 -5.06
CA PRO A 90 -6.62 19.63 -4.20
C PRO A 90 -8.05 19.82 -3.67
N GLU A 91 -8.85 18.76 -3.72
CA GLU A 91 -10.19 18.71 -3.12
C GLU A 91 -10.22 17.72 -1.97
N VAL A 92 -10.50 18.19 -0.75
CA VAL A 92 -10.60 17.35 0.45
C VAL A 92 -11.82 16.42 0.35
N LEU A 93 -11.61 15.13 0.59
CA LEU A 93 -12.64 14.10 0.45
C LEU A 93 -13.43 13.91 1.75
N LYS A 94 -14.58 14.57 1.86
CA LYS A 94 -15.41 14.54 3.08
C LYS A 94 -16.12 13.20 3.31
N GLY A 95 -16.38 12.90 4.58
CA GLY A 95 -17.12 11.70 4.98
C GLY A 95 -16.98 11.42 6.47
N SER A 96 -18.10 11.21 7.17
CA SER A 96 -18.14 11.16 8.64
C SER A 96 -17.26 10.09 9.33
N VAL A 97 -16.85 9.04 8.60
CA VAL A 97 -15.87 8.03 9.09
C VAL A 97 -14.45 8.46 8.76
N LEU A 98 -14.23 9.06 7.59
CA LEU A 98 -12.93 9.53 7.13
C LEU A 98 -12.43 10.70 7.96
N GLU A 99 -13.33 11.60 8.38
CA GLU A 99 -13.07 12.78 9.22
C GLU A 99 -12.62 12.43 10.64
N LYS A 100 -12.72 11.17 11.06
CA LYS A 100 -12.33 10.72 12.41
C LYS A 100 -10.89 10.23 12.51
N ALA A 101 -10.24 10.05 11.37
CA ALA A 101 -8.86 9.62 11.32
C ALA A 101 -7.96 10.82 11.02
N ASP A 102 -7.00 11.08 11.92
CA ASP A 102 -6.01 12.14 11.73
C ASP A 102 -5.00 11.80 10.64
N LYS A 103 -4.90 10.52 10.26
CA LYS A 103 -3.90 10.03 9.30
C LYS A 103 -4.33 8.74 8.61
N TYR A 104 -3.84 8.55 7.40
CA TYR A 104 -3.89 7.29 6.66
C TYR A 104 -2.50 7.00 6.12
N GLU A 105 -2.18 5.71 6.00
CA GLU A 105 -0.82 5.23 5.74
C GLU A 105 -0.76 4.33 4.51
N ALA A 106 -1.89 3.76 4.11
CA ALA A 106 -1.98 2.88 2.96
C ALA A 106 -3.35 2.98 2.30
N MET A 107 -3.42 2.81 0.98
CA MET A 107 -4.65 2.85 0.22
C MET A 107 -4.56 1.93 -1.01
N THR A 108 -5.68 1.31 -1.39
CA THR A 108 -5.81 0.53 -2.62
C THR A 108 -7.25 0.58 -3.13
N THR A 109 -7.49 0.03 -4.32
CA THR A 109 -8.84 -0.14 -4.89
C THR A 109 -9.19 -1.62 -4.98
N THR A 110 -10.48 -1.96 -4.94
CA THR A 110 -10.92 -3.32 -5.27
C THR A 110 -10.60 -3.65 -6.73
N LEU A 111 -10.49 -4.95 -7.05
CA LEU A 111 -10.12 -5.41 -8.41
C LEU A 111 -11.10 -4.95 -9.49
N ASP A 112 -12.35 -4.71 -9.13
CA ASP A 112 -13.40 -4.16 -10.00
C ASP A 112 -13.45 -2.62 -10.01
N GLY A 113 -12.59 -1.95 -9.23
CA GLY A 113 -12.51 -0.50 -9.11
C GLY A 113 -13.69 0.15 -8.40
N GLN A 114 -14.61 -0.60 -7.79
CA GLN A 114 -15.83 -0.04 -7.21
C GLN A 114 -15.63 0.57 -5.82
N TYR A 115 -14.63 0.11 -5.06
CA TYR A 115 -14.35 0.58 -3.71
C TYR A 115 -12.90 1.01 -3.55
N ILE A 116 -12.70 2.00 -2.68
CA ILE A 116 -11.40 2.31 -2.10
C ILE A 116 -11.33 1.66 -0.73
N ILE A 117 -10.16 1.14 -0.39
CA ILE A 117 -9.81 0.63 0.93
C ILE A 117 -8.63 1.46 1.41
N ALA A 118 -8.67 1.91 2.66
CA ALA A 118 -7.57 2.62 3.30
C ALA A 118 -7.27 2.03 4.68
N SER A 119 -6.01 2.15 5.08
CA SER A 119 -5.53 1.73 6.40
C SER A 119 -4.92 2.91 7.12
N THR A 120 -5.23 3.01 8.41
CA THR A 120 -4.33 3.67 9.37
C THR A 120 -3.10 2.80 9.64
N ALA A 121 -2.11 3.29 10.39
CA ALA A 121 -0.86 2.55 10.61
C ALA A 121 -0.95 1.27 11.47
N PHE A 122 -2.01 1.05 12.25
CA PHE A 122 -2.02 0.00 13.28
C PHE A 122 -0.78 0.05 14.19
N ASN A 123 -0.28 1.23 14.56
CA ASN A 123 0.97 1.35 15.34
C ASN A 123 0.76 1.70 16.82
N LYS A 124 -0.45 2.07 17.24
CA LYS A 124 -0.75 2.47 18.62
C LYS A 124 -2.09 1.92 19.06
N VAL A 125 -2.25 1.62 20.34
CA VAL A 125 -3.49 1.08 20.92
C VAL A 125 -3.86 1.87 22.16
N GLY A 126 -5.15 2.12 22.35
CA GLY A 126 -5.66 2.75 23.56
C GLY A 126 -5.68 1.79 24.75
N THR A 127 -5.78 2.33 25.96
CA THR A 127 -6.06 1.53 27.15
C THR A 127 -7.57 1.39 27.33
N GLU A 128 -8.02 0.61 28.31
CA GLU A 128 -9.44 0.56 28.67
C GLU A 128 -9.96 1.90 29.18
N GLN A 129 -9.09 2.68 29.86
CA GLN A 129 -9.42 3.98 30.43
C GLN A 129 -9.33 5.11 29.40
N ASP A 130 -8.48 4.96 28.38
CA ASP A 130 -8.31 5.91 27.27
C ASP A 130 -8.21 5.14 25.93
N PRO A 131 -9.36 4.81 25.31
CA PRO A 131 -9.40 4.03 24.08
C PRO A 131 -9.18 4.88 22.81
N SER A 132 -8.88 6.18 22.94
CA SER A 132 -8.79 7.12 21.80
C SER A 132 -7.88 6.63 20.67
N LYS A 133 -6.75 6.01 21.03
CA LYS A 133 -5.77 5.47 20.07
C LYS A 133 -6.25 4.23 19.31
N ASP A 134 -7.40 3.65 19.64
CA ASP A 134 -7.96 2.53 18.88
C ASP A 134 -8.36 2.95 17.46
N ALA A 135 -8.62 4.24 17.23
CA ALA A 135 -8.89 4.80 15.91
C ALA A 135 -7.72 4.60 14.94
N LEU A 136 -6.49 4.49 15.45
CA LEU A 136 -5.26 4.22 14.68
C LEU A 136 -5.12 2.73 14.27
N ASN A 137 -6.17 1.94 14.44
CA ASN A 137 -6.23 0.52 14.07
C ASN A 137 -7.47 0.25 13.23
N THR A 138 -7.57 0.95 12.11
CA THR A 138 -8.75 0.97 11.26
C THR A 138 -8.38 0.60 9.84
N LEU A 139 -9.06 -0.41 9.31
CA LEU A 139 -9.26 -0.60 7.89
C LEU A 139 -10.64 -0.07 7.54
N VAL A 140 -10.69 0.91 6.64
CA VAL A 140 -11.93 1.55 6.19
C VAL A 140 -12.08 1.35 4.70
N TYR A 141 -13.31 1.22 4.23
CA TYR A 141 -13.61 1.12 2.81
C TYR A 141 -14.87 1.91 2.46
N TRP A 142 -14.95 2.41 1.24
CA TRP A 142 -16.10 3.15 0.72
C TRP A 142 -16.24 2.98 -0.80
N PRO A 143 -17.46 3.07 -1.35
CA PRO A 143 -17.65 3.15 -2.80
C PRO A 143 -16.94 4.40 -3.35
N VAL A 144 -16.25 4.27 -4.47
CA VAL A 144 -15.48 5.37 -5.11
C VAL A 144 -16.30 6.66 -5.24
N ASN A 145 -17.59 6.54 -5.56
CA ASN A 145 -18.48 7.66 -5.83
C ASN A 145 -19.28 8.14 -4.60
N ASP A 146 -19.13 7.50 -3.42
CA ASP A 146 -19.90 7.85 -2.23
C ASP A 146 -19.11 7.67 -0.91
N PRO A 147 -18.10 8.53 -0.65
CA PRO A 147 -17.28 8.47 0.57
C PRO A 147 -18.07 8.65 1.87
N ASN A 148 -19.28 9.22 1.82
CA ASN A 148 -20.13 9.37 3.00
C ASN A 148 -20.64 8.04 3.55
N THR A 149 -20.60 6.98 2.75
CA THR A 149 -21.02 5.62 3.13
C THR A 149 -19.88 4.75 3.63
N ALA A 150 -18.72 5.35 3.93
CA ALA A 150 -17.55 4.65 4.45
C ALA A 150 -17.87 3.74 5.66
N LYS A 151 -17.27 2.55 5.65
CA LYS A 151 -17.47 1.50 6.67
C LYS A 151 -16.13 0.99 7.18
N VAL A 152 -16.11 0.59 8.44
CA VAL A 152 -14.96 -0.04 9.08
C VAL A 152 -15.02 -1.56 8.86
N LEU A 153 -13.95 -2.15 8.32
CA LEU A 153 -13.79 -3.60 8.18
C LEU A 153 -13.61 -4.24 9.55
N ALA A 154 -14.30 -5.36 9.80
CA ALA A 154 -14.27 -6.07 11.09
C ALA A 154 -14.50 -5.14 12.29
N GLN A 155 -15.46 -4.22 12.16
CA GLN A 155 -15.73 -3.18 13.15
C GLN A 155 -16.02 -3.76 14.54
N SER A 156 -15.38 -3.16 15.54
CA SER A 156 -15.65 -3.35 16.96
C SER A 156 -15.69 -2.00 17.66
N THR A 157 -16.20 -1.97 18.89
CA THR A 157 -16.32 -0.73 19.66
C THR A 157 -15.73 -0.91 21.06
N ARG A 158 -14.78 -0.04 21.46
CA ARG A 158 -14.27 0.05 22.83
C ARG A 158 -14.34 1.49 23.31
N GLY A 159 -15.03 1.71 24.43
CA GLY A 159 -15.30 3.04 24.99
C GLY A 159 -15.80 4.08 23.97
N GLY A 160 -16.69 3.64 23.06
CA GLY A 160 -17.29 4.50 22.03
C GLY A 160 -16.48 4.68 20.74
N ILE A 161 -15.22 4.23 20.70
CA ILE A 161 -14.38 4.29 19.51
C ILE A 161 -14.64 3.08 18.62
N LYS A 162 -15.11 3.32 17.39
CA LYS A 162 -15.31 2.29 16.37
C LYS A 162 -14.03 2.12 15.57
N SER A 163 -13.48 0.91 15.52
CA SER A 163 -12.29 0.60 14.73
C SER A 163 -12.17 -0.90 14.43
N SER A 164 -11.10 -1.27 13.72
CA SER A 164 -10.72 -2.66 13.43
C SER A 164 -9.77 -3.22 14.51
N ILE A 165 -9.80 -2.69 15.75
CA ILE A 165 -8.85 -3.05 16.81
C ILE A 165 -8.78 -4.56 17.08
N MET A 166 -9.88 -5.30 16.92
CA MET A 166 -9.89 -6.76 17.08
C MET A 166 -9.00 -7.50 16.07
N LEU A 167 -8.76 -6.92 14.88
CA LEU A 167 -7.84 -7.49 13.89
C LEU A 167 -6.39 -7.48 14.39
N ARG A 168 -6.02 -6.58 15.31
CA ARG A 168 -4.66 -6.54 15.84
C ARG A 168 -4.20 -7.86 16.43
N LYS A 169 -5.09 -8.55 17.15
CA LYS A 169 -4.75 -9.84 17.75
C LYS A 169 -4.42 -10.85 16.67
N GLN A 170 -5.28 -10.97 15.65
CA GLN A 170 -5.09 -11.88 14.53
C GLN A 170 -3.80 -11.57 13.77
N ILE A 171 -3.58 -10.29 13.44
CA ILE A 171 -2.39 -9.83 12.72
C ILE A 171 -1.11 -10.07 13.56
N GLY A 172 -1.12 -9.68 14.84
CA GLY A 172 0.01 -9.87 15.74
C GLY A 172 0.37 -11.34 15.98
N GLU A 173 -0.62 -12.23 16.02
CA GLU A 173 -0.40 -13.69 16.08
C GLU A 173 0.27 -14.23 14.81
N VAL A 174 -0.14 -13.74 13.63
CA VAL A 174 0.44 -14.14 12.33
C VAL A 174 1.87 -13.63 12.16
N ILE A 175 2.13 -12.39 12.58
CA ILE A 175 3.47 -11.76 12.52
C ILE A 175 4.38 -12.33 13.62
N GLY A 176 3.82 -12.81 14.73
CA GLY A 176 4.57 -13.23 15.91
C GLY A 176 5.14 -12.04 16.69
N SER A 177 4.49 -10.88 16.65
CA SER A 177 4.96 -9.66 17.36
C SER A 177 3.77 -8.84 17.88
N PRO A 178 3.85 -8.28 19.10
CA PRO A 178 2.77 -7.47 19.67
C PRO A 178 2.69 -6.06 19.07
N TYR A 179 3.83 -5.51 18.63
CA TYR A 179 3.91 -4.25 17.90
C TYR A 179 4.20 -4.53 16.43
N PHE A 180 3.49 -3.81 15.56
CA PHE A 180 3.69 -3.78 14.13
C PHE A 180 3.15 -2.46 13.56
N GLN A 181 3.51 -2.14 12.33
CA GLN A 181 2.99 -1.01 11.58
C GLN A 181 2.63 -1.46 10.16
N VAL A 182 1.48 -1.02 9.68
CA VAL A 182 0.92 -1.28 8.35
C VAL A 182 1.09 -0.01 7.52
N GLU A 183 1.86 -0.10 6.43
CA GLU A 183 2.04 0.99 5.46
C GLU A 183 1.78 0.52 4.02
N GLY A 184 1.71 -0.80 3.78
CA GLY A 184 1.26 -1.33 2.49
C GLY A 184 -0.14 -1.95 2.60
N ILE A 185 -1.03 -1.66 1.66
CA ILE A 185 -2.20 -2.52 1.38
C ILE A 185 -2.41 -2.61 -0.12
N THR A 186 -2.82 -3.78 -0.61
CA THR A 186 -3.29 -3.92 -1.99
C THR A 186 -4.33 -5.01 -2.12
N MET A 187 -5.20 -4.90 -3.11
CA MET A 187 -6.11 -5.97 -3.52
C MET A 187 -5.52 -6.74 -4.69
N ALA A 188 -5.43 -8.06 -4.55
CA ALA A 188 -4.92 -8.94 -5.59
C ALA A 188 -5.88 -10.11 -5.85
N PRO A 189 -5.81 -10.77 -7.03
CA PRO A 189 -6.56 -11.99 -7.28
C PRO A 189 -6.22 -13.08 -6.27
N SER A 190 -7.22 -13.87 -5.90
CA SER A 190 -7.07 -15.03 -5.03
C SER A 190 -6.35 -16.19 -5.72
N GLU A 191 -6.00 -17.24 -4.95
CA GLU A 191 -5.42 -18.44 -5.55
C GLU A 191 -6.45 -19.18 -6.43
N PRO A 192 -5.99 -19.96 -7.43
CA PRO A 192 -6.88 -20.75 -8.27
C PRO A 192 -7.82 -21.65 -7.47
N GLY A 193 -9.10 -21.63 -7.83
CA GLY A 193 -10.16 -22.39 -7.16
C GLY A 193 -10.93 -21.62 -6.08
N ARG A 194 -10.52 -20.40 -5.75
CA ARG A 194 -11.22 -19.52 -4.78
C ARG A 194 -12.14 -18.49 -5.44
N GLU A 195 -12.09 -18.33 -6.77
CA GLU A 195 -12.68 -17.20 -7.50
C GLU A 195 -14.21 -17.12 -7.40
N LYS A 196 -14.88 -18.22 -7.04
CA LYS A 196 -16.34 -18.25 -6.81
C LYS A 196 -16.73 -17.83 -5.39
N ASP A 197 -15.81 -17.96 -4.46
CA ASP A 197 -16.07 -17.80 -3.02
C ASP A 197 -15.54 -16.46 -2.50
N THR A 198 -14.74 -15.74 -3.28
CA THR A 198 -14.02 -14.54 -2.87
C THR A 198 -13.96 -13.54 -4.02
N ASP A 199 -13.99 -12.23 -3.71
CA ASP A 199 -13.80 -11.15 -4.69
C ASP A 199 -12.32 -10.72 -4.82
N GLY A 200 -11.43 -11.44 -4.15
CA GLY A 200 -10.00 -11.21 -4.14
C GLY A 200 -9.37 -11.52 -2.78
N GLN A 201 -8.11 -11.16 -2.62
CA GLN A 201 -7.42 -11.16 -1.34
C GLN A 201 -6.91 -9.75 -1.03
N LEU A 202 -7.12 -9.32 0.21
CA LEU A 202 -6.48 -8.14 0.76
C LEU A 202 -5.09 -8.56 1.24
N ILE A 203 -4.06 -8.01 0.61
CA ILE A 203 -2.68 -8.12 1.04
C ILE A 203 -2.34 -6.90 1.89
N VAL A 204 -1.74 -7.15 3.05
CA VAL A 204 -1.31 -6.13 4.00
C VAL A 204 0.20 -6.25 4.18
N GLY A 205 0.88 -5.13 3.98
CA GLY A 205 2.31 -4.94 4.11
C GLY A 205 2.68 -4.37 5.47
N ILE A 206 3.55 -5.09 6.18
CA ILE A 206 4.07 -4.73 7.48
C ILE A 206 5.44 -4.05 7.30
N SER A 207 5.53 -2.77 7.65
CA SER A 207 6.73 -1.95 7.48
C SER A 207 7.73 -2.15 8.61
N LYS A 208 7.23 -2.35 9.83
CA LYS A 208 8.02 -2.54 11.05
C LYS A 208 7.29 -3.49 11.99
N HIS A 209 8.01 -4.31 12.75
CA HIS A 209 7.42 -5.09 13.86
C HIS A 209 8.44 -5.44 14.95
N GLY A 210 7.94 -5.74 16.15
CA GLY A 210 8.76 -6.10 17.31
C GLY A 210 7.98 -6.09 18.62
N ASN A 211 8.69 -5.96 19.74
CA ASN A 211 8.05 -5.91 21.07
C ASN A 211 7.39 -4.57 21.37
N SER A 212 7.93 -3.48 20.81
CA SER A 212 7.43 -2.12 20.97
C SER A 212 7.92 -1.24 19.81
N SER A 213 7.35 -0.04 19.67
CA SER A 213 7.83 0.96 18.69
C SER A 213 9.32 1.27 18.82
N ALA A 214 9.86 1.30 20.06
CA ALA A 214 11.28 1.59 20.30
C ALA A 214 12.21 0.42 19.99
N THR A 215 11.69 -0.79 19.82
CA THR A 215 12.47 -2.02 19.62
C THR A 215 12.02 -2.81 18.38
N SER A 216 11.29 -2.15 17.49
CA SER A 216 10.86 -2.73 16.22
C SER A 216 11.93 -2.59 15.16
N ASN A 217 12.00 -3.55 14.25
CA ASN A 217 12.90 -3.52 13.10
C ASN A 217 12.12 -3.23 11.81
N PRO A 218 12.75 -2.59 10.80
CA PRO A 218 12.25 -2.56 9.43
C PRO A 218 11.93 -3.96 8.90
N ALA A 219 10.88 -4.06 8.09
CA ALA A 219 10.40 -5.32 7.56
C ALA A 219 9.85 -5.17 6.15
N PHE A 220 9.99 -6.24 5.37
CA PHE A 220 9.20 -6.51 4.18
C PHE A 220 8.41 -7.79 4.44
N LEU A 221 7.26 -7.67 5.10
CA LEU A 221 6.41 -8.80 5.47
C LEU A 221 5.02 -8.60 4.90
N LEU A 222 4.57 -9.56 4.09
CA LEU A 222 3.23 -9.56 3.51
C LEU A 222 2.37 -10.62 4.20
N ILE A 223 1.20 -10.20 4.65
CA ILE A 223 0.13 -11.09 5.11
C ILE A 223 -1.09 -10.92 4.20
N SER A 224 -1.91 -11.95 4.01
CA SER A 224 -3.15 -11.82 3.25
C SER A 224 -4.33 -12.55 3.88
N ALA A 225 -5.53 -12.02 3.61
CA ALA A 225 -6.81 -12.64 3.91
C ALA A 225 -7.72 -12.52 2.69
N HIS A 226 -8.53 -13.54 2.45
CA HIS A 226 -9.55 -13.50 1.39
C HIS A 226 -10.70 -12.60 1.80
N VAL A 227 -11.29 -11.92 0.82
CA VAL A 227 -12.37 -10.97 1.07
C VAL A 227 -13.56 -11.25 0.14
N LYS A 228 -14.74 -10.87 0.62
CA LYS A 228 -15.99 -10.91 -0.14
C LYS A 228 -16.83 -9.68 0.14
N PHE A 229 -17.47 -9.16 -0.88
CA PHE A 229 -18.45 -8.09 -0.82
C PHE A 229 -19.86 -8.70 -0.90
N ASN A 230 -20.59 -8.62 0.21
CA ASN A 230 -22.00 -8.99 0.29
C ASN A 230 -22.81 -7.71 0.56
N ASP A 231 -23.73 -7.31 -0.33
CA ASP A 231 -24.56 -6.11 -0.16
C ASP A 231 -23.78 -4.85 0.26
N ALA A 232 -22.72 -4.54 -0.48
CA ALA A 232 -21.80 -3.42 -0.21
C ALA A 232 -21.11 -3.47 1.16
N ARG A 233 -21.01 -4.66 1.77
CA ARG A 233 -20.23 -4.92 2.97
C ARG A 233 -19.07 -5.84 2.63
N MET A 234 -17.86 -5.34 2.85
CA MET A 234 -16.64 -6.14 2.80
C MET A 234 -16.52 -7.01 4.05
N GLU A 235 -16.25 -8.30 3.85
CA GLU A 235 -16.07 -9.30 4.90
C GLU A 235 -14.81 -10.12 4.65
N LEU A 236 -14.10 -10.46 5.72
CA LEU A 236 -13.00 -11.43 5.65
C LEU A 236 -13.59 -12.84 5.58
N VAL A 237 -13.20 -13.61 4.56
CA VAL A 237 -13.63 -15.00 4.37
C VAL A 237 -12.80 -15.95 5.22
N ASP A 238 -11.52 -15.62 5.41
CA ASP A 238 -10.61 -16.30 6.32
C ASP A 238 -9.74 -15.30 7.11
N GLY A 239 -9.03 -15.80 8.11
CA GLY A 239 -8.07 -14.99 8.87
C GLY A 239 -6.78 -14.76 8.09
N PHE A 240 -6.03 -13.72 8.48
CA PHE A 240 -4.75 -13.40 7.86
C PHE A 240 -3.75 -14.55 7.94
N LYS A 241 -2.89 -14.67 6.92
CA LYS A 241 -1.77 -15.61 6.84
C LYS A 241 -0.55 -14.90 6.28
N SER A 242 0.65 -15.24 6.77
CA SER A 242 1.87 -14.77 6.13
C SER A 242 2.02 -15.41 4.76
N ILE A 243 2.27 -14.57 3.75
CA ILE A 243 2.47 -15.01 2.37
C ILE A 243 3.89 -14.71 1.88
N GLN A 244 4.58 -13.72 2.46
CA GLN A 244 6.02 -13.48 2.26
C GLN A 244 6.68 -12.79 3.43
N ASN A 245 7.99 -13.02 3.57
CA ASN A 245 8.85 -12.33 4.51
C ASN A 245 10.26 -12.23 3.92
N PHE A 246 10.73 -11.01 3.67
CA PHE A 246 12.08 -10.74 3.19
C PHE A 246 12.77 -9.72 4.10
N ASN A 247 14.07 -9.90 4.26
CA ASN A 247 14.95 -8.87 4.77
C ASN A 247 15.59 -8.19 3.57
N LEU A 248 15.18 -6.95 3.29
CA LEU A 248 15.70 -6.18 2.17
C LEU A 248 16.68 -5.13 2.68
N GLU A 249 17.72 -4.90 1.89
CA GLU A 249 18.76 -3.91 2.16
C GLU A 249 19.14 -3.24 0.83
N ALA A 250 19.38 -1.93 0.88
CA ALA A 250 20.02 -1.21 -0.22
C ALA A 250 21.08 -0.26 0.36
N GLN A 251 22.26 -0.25 -0.27
CA GLN A 251 23.38 0.62 0.13
C GLN A 251 23.79 0.48 1.61
N GLY A 252 23.62 -0.70 2.22
CA GLY A 252 23.93 -0.91 3.64
C GLY A 252 22.80 -0.55 4.60
N HIS A 253 21.65 -0.11 4.10
CA HIS A 253 20.49 0.29 4.92
C HIS A 253 19.40 -0.78 4.88
N PRO A 254 18.92 -1.26 6.05
CA PRO A 254 17.72 -2.08 6.14
C PRO A 254 16.51 -1.29 5.64
N LEU A 255 15.67 -1.94 4.84
CA LEU A 255 14.53 -1.32 4.17
C LEU A 255 13.20 -1.74 4.81
N ALA A 256 12.32 -0.77 5.04
CA ALA A 256 10.94 -0.99 5.45
C ALA A 256 10.01 -0.91 4.24
N LEU A 257 9.04 -1.81 4.13
CA LEU A 257 7.96 -1.71 3.15
C LEU A 257 7.06 -0.53 3.46
N THR A 258 7.03 0.46 2.58
CA THR A 258 6.22 1.67 2.75
C THR A 258 5.00 1.69 1.85
N GLY A 259 4.99 0.99 0.71
CA GLY A 259 3.82 0.92 -0.16
C GLY A 259 3.83 -0.31 -1.06
N ILE A 260 2.66 -0.78 -1.49
CA ILE A 260 2.50 -1.92 -2.40
C ILE A 260 1.23 -1.77 -3.22
N GLU A 261 1.28 -2.12 -4.51
CA GLU A 261 0.10 -2.13 -5.37
C GLU A 261 0.16 -3.22 -6.44
N TYR A 262 -0.96 -3.90 -6.66
CA TYR A 262 -1.13 -4.88 -7.73
C TYR A 262 -1.26 -4.20 -9.09
N ASP A 263 -0.50 -4.69 -10.07
CA ASP A 263 -0.60 -4.21 -11.44
C ASP A 263 -1.85 -4.78 -12.10
N ARG A 264 -2.97 -4.06 -11.95
CA ARG A 264 -4.26 -4.41 -12.55
C ARG A 264 -4.24 -4.43 -14.09
N PHE A 265 -3.24 -3.81 -14.72
CA PHE A 265 -3.13 -3.71 -16.17
C PHE A 265 -2.39 -4.90 -16.76
N ASN A 266 -1.27 -5.32 -16.17
CA ASN A 266 -0.47 -6.46 -16.65
C ASN A 266 -0.81 -7.78 -15.92
N LYS A 267 -1.40 -7.71 -14.72
CA LYS A 267 -2.01 -8.80 -13.95
C LYS A 267 -1.07 -9.90 -13.45
N ASP A 268 0.23 -9.68 -13.48
CA ASP A 268 1.25 -10.68 -13.22
C ASP A 268 2.35 -10.21 -12.27
N ARG A 269 2.17 -9.03 -11.65
CA ARG A 269 3.13 -8.44 -10.73
C ARG A 269 2.49 -7.53 -9.70
N LEU A 270 3.20 -7.31 -8.61
CA LEU A 270 2.99 -6.21 -7.67
C LEU A 270 4.16 -5.24 -7.83
N TYR A 271 3.92 -3.95 -7.65
CA TYR A 271 4.96 -2.99 -7.37
C TYR A 271 4.99 -2.72 -5.88
N ALA A 272 6.18 -2.59 -5.31
CA ALA A 272 6.33 -2.18 -3.92
C ALA A 272 7.42 -1.12 -3.81
N VAL A 273 7.24 -0.19 -2.89
CA VAL A 273 8.27 0.77 -2.51
C VAL A 273 8.72 0.48 -1.09
N THR A 274 10.01 0.68 -0.86
CA THR A 274 10.60 0.56 0.48
C THR A 274 11.47 1.76 0.77
N SER A 275 11.51 2.19 2.02
CA SER A 275 12.35 3.32 2.45
C SER A 275 13.25 2.97 3.63
N PHE A 276 14.18 3.88 3.92
CA PHE A 276 14.97 3.91 5.13
C PHE A 276 15.10 5.35 5.63
N GLU A 277 15.28 5.50 6.94
CA GLU A 277 15.69 6.74 7.58
C GLU A 277 16.85 6.41 8.53
N THR A 278 17.99 7.05 8.34
CA THR A 278 19.17 6.83 9.19
C THR A 278 19.84 8.14 9.58
N PRO A 279 20.53 8.20 10.73
CA PRO A 279 21.35 9.36 11.05
C PRO A 279 22.39 9.60 9.95
N SER A 280 22.42 10.81 9.41
CA SER A 280 23.39 11.25 8.40
C SER A 280 24.74 11.54 9.06
N ALA A 281 25.83 11.05 8.45
CA ALA A 281 27.20 11.39 8.84
C ALA A 281 27.58 12.83 8.47
N GLU A 282 26.89 13.42 7.49
CA GLU A 282 27.17 14.75 6.92
C GLU A 282 25.89 15.60 7.02
N GLY A 283 25.62 16.15 8.19
CA GLY A 283 24.38 16.89 8.47
C GLY A 283 23.98 17.90 7.38
N ALA A 284 23.03 17.52 6.53
CA ALA A 284 22.48 18.36 5.48
C ALA A 284 20.94 18.35 5.55
N GLY A 285 20.42 18.94 6.63
CA GLY A 285 18.98 19.12 6.89
C GLY A 285 18.69 19.01 8.39
N ASN A 286 17.76 19.81 8.91
CA ASN A 286 17.65 20.28 10.32
C ASN A 286 17.69 19.25 11.47
N ASN A 287 17.81 17.95 11.23
CA ASN A 287 17.93 16.91 12.27
C ASN A 287 19.06 15.88 12.06
N GLY A 288 19.90 16.01 11.00
CA GLY A 288 20.96 15.04 10.73
C GLY A 288 20.43 13.64 10.40
N ILE A 289 19.35 13.56 9.62
CA ILE A 289 18.75 12.31 9.14
C ILE A 289 18.88 12.30 7.60
N GLU A 290 19.34 11.19 7.07
CA GLU A 290 19.30 10.83 5.65
C GLU A 290 18.12 9.89 5.41
N THR A 291 17.41 10.09 4.30
CA THR A 291 16.29 9.25 3.88
C THR A 291 16.43 8.88 2.42
N GLY A 292 15.72 7.84 2.01
CA GLY A 292 15.61 7.42 0.63
C GLY A 292 14.86 6.11 0.50
N GLY A 293 14.83 5.56 -0.71
CA GLY A 293 14.15 4.30 -0.96
C GLY A 293 14.35 3.75 -2.36
N VAL A 294 13.65 2.68 -2.66
CA VAL A 294 13.73 1.95 -3.95
C VAL A 294 12.37 1.43 -4.40
N LEU A 295 12.24 1.21 -5.70
CA LEU A 295 11.09 0.54 -6.31
C LEU A 295 11.41 -0.93 -6.62
N TRP A 296 10.49 -1.80 -6.26
CA TRP A 296 10.53 -3.24 -6.50
C TRP A 296 9.42 -3.66 -7.45
N ALA A 297 9.72 -4.61 -8.33
CA ALA A 297 8.75 -5.41 -9.05
C ALA A 297 8.73 -6.82 -8.45
N ILE A 298 7.56 -7.34 -8.14
CA ILE A 298 7.39 -8.63 -7.47
C ILE A 298 6.54 -9.49 -8.40
N PRO A 299 7.02 -10.65 -8.88
CA PRO A 299 6.18 -11.54 -9.68
C PRO A 299 4.94 -11.92 -8.90
N PHE A 300 3.78 -11.99 -9.56
CA PHE A 300 2.55 -12.41 -8.92
C PHE A 300 1.88 -13.46 -9.79
N THR A 301 1.75 -14.67 -9.27
CA THR A 301 1.22 -15.80 -10.03
C THR A 301 0.39 -16.68 -9.13
N ALA A 302 -0.78 -17.10 -9.63
CA ALA A 302 -1.69 -18.00 -8.91
C ALA A 302 -2.02 -17.51 -7.48
N GLY A 303 -2.27 -16.20 -7.33
CA GLY A 303 -2.60 -15.59 -6.05
C GLY A 303 -1.43 -15.48 -5.08
N LYS A 304 -0.18 -15.65 -5.53
CA LYS A 304 1.00 -15.63 -4.67
C LYS A 304 2.07 -14.69 -5.21
N PRO A 305 2.62 -13.80 -4.36
CA PRO A 305 3.82 -13.05 -4.71
C PRO A 305 5.06 -13.97 -4.77
N GLY A 306 6.00 -13.66 -5.66
CA GLY A 306 7.33 -14.27 -5.79
C GLY A 306 8.43 -13.35 -5.24
N THR A 307 9.71 -13.63 -5.53
CA THR A 307 10.81 -12.84 -4.97
C THR A 307 10.83 -11.39 -5.51
N PRO A 308 10.91 -10.36 -4.65
CA PRO A 308 11.08 -8.98 -5.07
C PRO A 308 12.35 -8.78 -5.91
N GLN A 309 12.24 -8.01 -6.99
CA GLN A 309 13.34 -7.64 -7.87
C GLN A 309 13.44 -6.12 -7.95
N LEU A 310 14.67 -5.59 -7.84
CA LEU A 310 14.91 -4.16 -8.01
C LEU A 310 14.51 -3.74 -9.43
N VAL A 311 13.74 -2.65 -9.51
CA VAL A 311 13.53 -1.94 -10.76
C VAL A 311 14.81 -1.16 -11.04
N ASN A 312 15.38 -1.31 -12.24
CA ASN A 312 16.64 -0.66 -12.59
C ASN A 312 16.44 0.48 -13.59
N GLN A 313 17.38 1.41 -13.59
CA GLN A 313 17.57 2.41 -14.62
C GLN A 313 18.07 1.78 -15.94
N LYS A 314 18.11 2.59 -17.01
CA LYS A 314 18.60 2.17 -18.34
C LYS A 314 20.03 1.64 -18.32
N ASP A 315 20.88 2.20 -17.46
CA ASP A 315 22.28 1.80 -17.28
C ASP A 315 22.46 0.52 -16.44
N GLY A 316 21.36 -0.03 -15.90
CA GLY A 316 21.36 -1.23 -15.07
C GLY A 316 21.56 -0.97 -13.58
N SER A 317 21.75 0.27 -13.14
CA SER A 317 21.76 0.62 -11.72
C SER A 317 20.34 0.55 -11.11
N PRO A 318 20.17 0.25 -9.81
CA PRO A 318 18.86 0.30 -9.17
C PRO A 318 18.24 1.70 -9.24
N LEU A 319 16.92 1.77 -9.44
CA LEU A 319 16.16 3.01 -9.29
C LEU A 319 16.05 3.35 -7.80
N MET A 320 16.88 4.30 -7.37
CA MET A 320 16.90 4.85 -6.03
C MET A 320 16.16 6.19 -5.98
N PHE A 321 15.48 6.46 -4.87
CA PHE A 321 14.88 7.75 -4.57
C PHE A 321 15.64 8.42 -3.42
N SER A 322 15.92 9.71 -3.54
CA SER A 322 16.38 10.57 -2.44
C SER A 322 15.22 11.09 -1.59
N ASN A 323 14.03 11.20 -2.20
CA ASN A 323 12.79 11.34 -1.45
C ASN A 323 12.39 9.99 -0.84
N GLN A 324 11.65 10.02 0.26
CA GLN A 324 11.18 8.82 0.95
C GLN A 324 9.88 8.33 0.31
N PRO A 325 9.89 7.21 -0.44
CA PRO A 325 8.68 6.76 -1.09
C PRO A 325 7.68 6.25 -0.04
N GLY A 326 6.48 6.81 -0.04
CA GLY A 326 5.38 6.46 0.87
C GLY A 326 4.37 5.54 0.21
N GLY A 327 4.00 5.78 -1.05
CA GLY A 327 2.96 5.00 -1.72
C GLY A 327 3.25 4.76 -3.19
N VAL A 328 2.62 3.74 -3.78
CA VAL A 328 2.78 3.38 -5.18
C VAL A 328 1.44 3.07 -5.82
N GLU A 329 1.22 3.56 -7.04
CA GLU A 329 -0.03 3.36 -7.80
C GLU A 329 0.28 3.06 -9.25
N VAL A 330 -0.39 2.06 -9.82
CA VAL A 330 -0.24 1.73 -11.25
C VAL A 330 -1.19 2.58 -12.08
N LEU A 331 -0.64 3.51 -12.87
CA LEU A 331 -1.41 4.46 -13.69
C LEU A 331 -1.92 3.85 -15.00
N GLY A 332 -1.20 2.84 -15.51
CA GLY A 332 -1.48 2.12 -16.74
C GLY A 332 -0.45 1.00 -16.97
N ALA A 333 -0.55 0.30 -18.10
CA ALA A 333 0.29 -0.86 -18.42
C ALA A 333 1.81 -0.58 -18.43
N LYS A 334 2.22 0.69 -18.53
CA LYS A 334 3.62 1.12 -18.61
C LYS A 334 3.98 2.21 -17.62
N GLN A 335 3.08 2.57 -16.71
CA GLN A 335 3.29 3.75 -15.88
C GLN A 335 2.89 3.50 -14.44
N VAL A 336 3.78 3.91 -13.54
CA VAL A 336 3.60 3.85 -12.09
C VAL A 336 3.86 5.24 -11.51
N LEU A 337 3.06 5.61 -10.53
CA LEU A 337 3.25 6.80 -9.70
C LEU A 337 3.79 6.36 -8.34
N VAL A 338 4.79 7.06 -7.83
CA VAL A 338 5.28 6.92 -6.45
C VAL A 338 5.12 8.27 -5.76
N VAL A 339 4.40 8.31 -4.66
CA VAL A 339 4.30 9.50 -3.80
C VAL A 339 5.32 9.42 -2.69
N HIS A 340 5.80 10.58 -2.24
CA HIS A 340 6.85 10.64 -1.22
C HIS A 340 6.36 11.29 0.07
N ASP A 341 6.64 10.61 1.17
CA ASP A 341 6.50 11.10 2.53
C ASP A 341 7.90 11.42 3.07
N ASP A 342 8.41 12.59 2.68
CA ASP A 342 9.72 13.08 3.15
C ASP A 342 9.71 13.51 4.61
N ASP A 343 8.54 13.46 5.25
CA ASP A 343 8.37 13.82 6.65
C ASP A 343 8.93 15.24 6.89
N ARG A 344 9.94 15.40 7.77
CA ARG A 344 10.63 16.69 7.98
C ARG A 344 11.99 16.80 7.28
N VAL A 345 12.35 15.85 6.42
CA VAL A 345 13.64 15.83 5.72
C VAL A 345 13.57 16.72 4.49
N GLU A 346 14.52 17.65 4.39
CA GLU A 346 14.65 18.50 3.21
C GLU A 346 15.51 17.79 2.15
N VAL A 347 14.84 17.30 1.10
CA VAL A 347 15.51 16.66 -0.03
C VAL A 347 16.03 17.72 -1.01
N LYS A 348 17.23 17.51 -1.55
CA LYS A 348 17.80 18.34 -2.62
C LYS A 348 17.35 17.83 -3.99
N THR A 349 17.05 18.74 -4.91
CA THR A 349 16.76 18.37 -6.29
C THR A 349 17.97 17.73 -6.96
N SER A 350 17.76 16.55 -7.54
CA SER A 350 18.76 15.72 -8.23
C SER A 350 18.05 14.81 -9.24
N GLU A 351 18.79 13.90 -9.88
CA GLU A 351 18.20 12.86 -10.73
C GLU A 351 17.41 11.81 -9.95
N ALA A 352 17.59 11.72 -8.62
CA ALA A 352 16.93 10.75 -7.75
C ALA A 352 15.84 11.37 -6.87
N GLY A 353 15.63 12.68 -6.92
CA GLY A 353 14.63 13.34 -6.08
C GLY A 353 14.45 14.82 -6.35
N ILE A 354 13.43 15.40 -5.74
CA ILE A 354 13.03 16.79 -5.93
C ILE A 354 12.78 17.47 -4.60
N LYS A 355 13.24 18.71 -4.47
CA LYS A 355 12.87 19.57 -3.35
C LYS A 355 11.42 20.02 -3.51
N ARG A 356 10.60 19.75 -2.49
CA ARG A 356 9.22 20.27 -2.39
C ARG A 356 9.17 21.64 -1.70
N GLY A 357 8.22 22.46 -2.10
CA GLY A 357 7.85 23.70 -1.40
C GLY A 357 7.08 23.45 -0.11
N LYS A 358 6.77 24.52 0.61
CA LYS A 358 5.78 24.46 1.70
C LYS A 358 4.41 24.12 1.11
N ASN A 359 3.65 23.26 1.78
CA ASN A 359 2.33 22.79 1.33
C ASN A 359 2.37 21.99 0.02
N GLU A 360 3.56 21.54 -0.40
CA GLU A 360 3.72 20.64 -1.53
C GLU A 360 4.15 19.26 -1.04
N PHE A 361 3.72 18.23 -1.76
CA PHE A 361 4.29 16.89 -1.70
C PHE A 361 5.09 16.62 -2.98
N ALA A 362 6.08 15.75 -2.87
CA ALA A 362 6.84 15.25 -4.01
C ALA A 362 6.22 13.95 -4.54
N TYR A 363 6.32 13.73 -5.86
CA TYR A 363 5.99 12.44 -6.47
C TYR A 363 6.90 12.16 -7.67
N SER A 364 7.07 10.88 -7.98
CA SER A 364 7.78 10.39 -9.16
C SER A 364 6.82 9.67 -10.09
N LYS A 365 6.92 9.94 -11.39
CA LYS A 365 6.27 9.16 -12.45
C LYS A 365 7.31 8.29 -13.14
N ILE A 366 7.11 6.98 -13.09
CA ILE A 366 8.01 5.98 -13.66
C ILE A 366 7.35 5.43 -14.92
N THR A 367 8.07 5.45 -16.04
CA THR A 367 7.63 4.87 -17.31
C THR A 367 8.47 3.65 -17.65
N PHE A 368 7.81 2.57 -18.05
CA PHE A 368 8.40 1.31 -18.50
C PHE A 368 8.31 1.18 -20.04
N PRO A 369 9.20 0.38 -20.68
CA PRO A 369 9.29 0.23 -22.14
C PRO A 369 8.02 -0.20 -22.88
#